data_AF-A0A0N0KHK1-F1
#
_entry.id   AF-A0A0N0KHK1-F1
#
_cell.length_a   1.000
_cell.length_b   1.000
_cell.length_c   1.000
_cell.angle_alpha   90.00
_cell.angle_beta   90.00
_cell.angle_gamma   90.00
#
_symmetry.space_group_name_H-M   'P 1'
#
loop_
_entity.id
_entity.type
_entity.pdbx_description
1 polymer ?
#
loop_
_entity_poly.entity_id
_entity_poly.type
_entity_poly.pdbx_seq_one_letter_code
_entity_poly.pdbx_strand_id
1 'polypeptide(L)' 'RGLPIQIVHGRHDWMFPVELARQAHHALVAAGADVTYREIDDLSHTYPREINASLLAWMAKREH' A
#
# COMPACT_ATOMS: atom_id res chain seq x y z
N ARG A 1 -13.53 12.10 2.62
CA ARG A 1 -13.55 11.48 1.27
C ARG A 1 -12.37 12.04 0.49
N GLY A 2 -11.74 11.23 -0.36
CA GLY A 2 -10.53 11.58 -1.11
C GLY A 2 -9.27 11.64 -0.25
N LEU A 3 -9.26 11.04 0.95
CA LEU A 3 -8.03 10.93 1.74
C LEU A 3 -7.08 10.00 0.98
N PRO A 4 -5.89 10.47 0.54
CA PRO A 4 -4.96 9.60 -0.15
C PRO A 4 -4.40 8.57 0.82
N ILE A 5 -4.27 7.32 0.40
CA ILE A 5 -3.66 6.23 1.18
C ILE A 5 -2.84 5.37 0.22
N GLN A 6 -1.60 5.04 0.58
CA GLN A 6 -0.77 4.09 -0.16
C GLN A 6 -0.58 2.83 0.69
N ILE A 7 -0.94 1.68 0.13
CA ILE A 7 -0.75 0.36 0.74
C ILE A 7 0.27 -0.39 -0.13
N VAL A 8 1.36 -0.83 0.48
CA VAL A 8 2.32 -1.75 -0.15
C VAL A 8 2.40 -2.99 0.72
N HIS A 9 2.24 -4.18 0.14
CA HIS A 9 2.31 -5.44 0.88
C HIS A 9 3.05 -6.53 0.10
N GLY A 10 3.80 -7.37 0.80
CA GLY A 10 4.48 -8.51 0.20
C GLY A 10 3.57 -9.74 0.11
N ARG A 11 3.58 -10.43 -1.03
CA ARG A 11 2.74 -11.61 -1.24
C ARG A 11 3.15 -12.80 -0.36
N HIS A 12 4.40 -12.84 0.08
CA HIS A 12 4.95 -13.92 0.91
C HIS A 12 5.17 -13.49 2.37
N ASP A 13 4.45 -12.47 2.83
CA ASP A 13 4.44 -12.10 4.24
C ASP A 13 3.88 -13.27 5.09
N TRP A 14 4.75 -13.87 5.91
CA TRP A 14 4.43 -15.01 6.75
C TRP A 14 3.64 -14.63 8.01
N MET A 15 3.68 -13.36 8.40
CA MET A 15 3.02 -12.84 9.60
C MET A 15 1.63 -12.31 9.28
N PHE A 16 1.49 -11.59 8.17
CA PHE A 16 0.24 -10.99 7.71
C PHE A 16 -0.08 -11.44 6.29
N PRO A 17 -1.07 -12.34 6.11
CA PRO A 17 -1.49 -12.81 4.79
C PRO A 17 -1.86 -11.65 3.86
N VAL A 18 -1.56 -11.79 2.57
CA VAL A 18 -1.81 -10.74 1.57
C VAL A 18 -3.28 -10.34 1.46
N GLU A 19 -4.19 -11.26 1.80
CA GLU A 19 -5.62 -11.03 1.90
C GLU A 19 -5.98 -9.91 2.86
N LEU A 20 -5.21 -9.72 3.95
CA LEU A 20 -5.43 -8.63 4.91
C LEU A 20 -5.23 -7.26 4.22
N ALA A 21 -4.20 -7.12 3.39
CA ALA A 21 -3.94 -5.89 2.65
C ALA A 21 -5.02 -5.63 1.58
N ARG A 22 -5.48 -6.68 0.90
CA ARG A 22 -6.60 -6.59 -0.06
C ARG A 22 -7.89 -6.16 0.64
N GLN A 23 -8.20 -6.74 1.80
CA GLN A 23 -9.37 -6.37 2.61
C GLN A 23 -9.28 -4.91 3.08
N ALA A 24 -8.12 -4.47 3.56
CA ALA A 24 -7.89 -3.08 3.95
C ALA A 24 -8.11 -2.12 2.77
N HIS A 25 -7.58 -2.44 1.59
CA HIS A 25 -7.83 -1.68 0.37
C HIS A 25 -9.34 -1.56 0.08
N HIS A 26 -10.08 -2.67 0.07
CA HIS A 26 -11.52 -2.66 -0.19
C HIS A 26 -12.29 -1.82 0.84
N ALA A 27 -11.99 -1.96 2.13
CA ALA A 27 -12.65 -1.22 3.20
C ALA A 27 -12.41 0.30 3.09
N LEU A 28 -11.17 0.70 2.80
CA LEU A 28 -10.79 2.12 2.69
C LEU A 28 -11.37 2.77 1.43
N VAL A 29 -11.38 2.07 0.30
CA VAL A 29 -12.08 2.53 -0.92
C VAL A 29 -13.57 2.68 -0.65
N ALA A 30 -14.20 1.70 0.01
CA ALA A 30 -15.62 1.77 0.37
C ALA A 30 -15.94 2.95 1.31
N ALA A 31 -15.00 3.32 2.19
CA ALA A 31 -15.09 4.51 3.03
C ALA A 31 -14.87 5.84 2.25
N GLY A 32 -14.54 5.76 0.97
CA GLY A 32 -14.33 6.90 0.08
C GLY A 32 -12.93 7.52 0.19
N ALA A 33 -11.92 6.75 0.57
CA ALA A 33 -10.51 7.16 0.45
C ALA A 33 -10.01 6.99 -1.00
N ASP A 34 -8.95 7.72 -1.36
CA ASP A 34 -8.21 7.56 -2.61
C ASP A 34 -7.03 6.61 -2.35
N VAL A 35 -7.23 5.31 -2.60
CA VAL A 35 -6.30 4.27 -2.20
C VAL A 35 -5.49 3.78 -3.39
N THR A 36 -4.16 3.87 -3.31
CA THR A 36 -3.24 3.16 -4.19
C THR A 36 -2.76 1.89 -3.49
N TYR A 37 -2.99 0.73 -4.08
CA TYR A 37 -2.52 -0.56 -3.55
C TYR A 37 -1.48 -1.20 -4.48
N ARG A 38 -0.36 -1.66 -3.91
CA ARG A 38 0.69 -2.41 -4.59
C ARG A 38 1.01 -3.69 -3.83
N GLU A 39 0.84 -4.82 -4.50
CA GLU A 39 1.32 -6.12 -4.06
C GLU A 39 2.70 -6.39 -4.68
N ILE A 40 3.65 -6.92 -3.90
CA ILE A 40 4.99 -7.29 -4.39
C ILE A 40 5.13 -8.81 -4.33
N ASP A 41 5.26 -9.43 -5.50
CA ASP A 41 5.11 -10.89 -5.69
C ASP A 41 6.16 -11.71 -4.93
N ASP A 42 7.39 -11.23 -4.78
CA ASP A 42 8.53 -11.94 -4.20
C ASP A 42 8.94 -11.42 -2.81
N LEU A 43 8.15 -10.52 -2.22
CA LEU A 43 8.46 -9.89 -0.93
C LEU A 43 7.84 -10.65 0.25
N SER A 44 8.68 -10.99 1.23
CA SER A 44 8.28 -11.53 2.53
C SER A 44 8.00 -10.41 3.57
N HIS A 45 7.93 -10.73 4.86
CA HIS A 45 7.72 -9.73 5.93
C HIS A 45 8.98 -8.86 6.17
N THR A 46 9.23 -7.91 5.26
CA THR A 46 10.37 -6.98 5.30
C THR A 46 10.08 -5.70 4.51
N TYR A 47 10.91 -4.67 4.69
CA TYR A 47 10.80 -3.41 3.99
C TYR A 47 11.46 -3.44 2.59
N PRO A 48 10.72 -3.22 1.48
CA PRO A 48 11.26 -3.29 0.12
C PRO A 48 11.89 -1.97 -0.32
N ARG A 49 13.22 -1.85 -0.33
CA ARG A 49 13.91 -0.59 -0.69
C ARG A 49 13.56 -0.04 -2.09
N GLU A 50 13.17 -0.91 -3.02
CA GLU A 50 12.72 -0.55 -4.37
C GLU A 50 11.49 0.37 -4.42
N ILE A 51 10.69 0.44 -3.35
CA ILE A 51 9.52 1.33 -3.33
C ILE A 51 9.87 2.77 -2.96
N ASN A 52 11.06 3.04 -2.43
CA ASN A 52 11.43 4.34 -1.86
C ASN A 52 11.15 5.51 -2.82
N ALA A 53 11.54 5.37 -4.09
CA ALA A 53 11.33 6.41 -5.09
C ALA A 53 9.83 6.69 -5.30
N SER A 54 9.01 5.63 -5.42
CA SER A 54 7.56 5.77 -5.59
C SER A 54 6.86 6.31 -4.34
N LEU A 55 7.35 5.96 -3.15
CA LEU A 55 6.83 6.45 -1.87
C LEU A 55 7.14 7.94 -1.68
N LEU A 56 8.38 8.37 -1.96
CA LEU A 56 8.76 9.79 -1.93
C LEU A 56 7.94 10.61 -2.93
N ALA A 57 7.76 10.11 -4.16
CA ALA A 57 6.92 10.78 -5.16
C ALA A 57 5.45 10.88 -4.71
N TRP A 58 4.94 9.86 -4.02
CA TRP A 58 3.59 9.90 -3.45
C TRP A 58 3.46 10.91 -2.30
N MET A 59 4.47 11.03 -1.44
CA MET A 59 4.49 12.03 -0.37
C MET A 59 4.60 13.45 -0.94
N ALA A 60 5.43 13.68 -1.96
CA ALA A 60 5.60 15.00 -2.57
C ALA A 60 4.31 15.52 -3.26
N LYS A 61 3.44 14.63 -3.77
CA LYS A 61 2.12 15.01 -4.31
C LYS A 61 1.20 15.67 -3.26
N ARG A 62 1.54 15.61 -1.97
CA ARG A 62 0.74 16.15 -0.86
C ARG A 62 1.09 17.59 -0.49
N GLU A 63 2.21 18.14 -0.98
CA GLU A 63 2.68 19.49 -0.62
C GLU A 63 2.13 20.62 -1.51
N HIS A 64 1.08 20.35 -2.29
CA HIS A 64 0.43 21.32 -3.18
C HIS A 64 -1.08 21.40 -2.96
#